data_AF-F2VPS0-F1
#
_entry.id   AF-F2VPS0-F1
#
_cell.length_a   1.000
_cell.length_b   1.000
_cell.length_c   1.000
_cell.angle_alpha   90.00
_cell.angle_beta   90.00
_cell.angle_gamma   90.00
#
_symmetry.space_group_name_H-M   'P 1'
#
loop_
_entity.id
_entity.type
_entity.pdbx_description
1 polymer ?
#
loop_
_entity_poly.entity_id
_entity_poly.type
_entity_poly.pdbx_seq_one_letter_code
_entity_poly.pdbx_strand_id
1 'polypeptide(L)'
;IIAQLLGSTAACALLEFATGGMSTGSFALSEGVSVWNAFVFEIVMTFGLVYTVYATAVDPKKGDLGVIAPIAIGFIVGANILAGGAFTGASMNPAVSFGPSLISWTWTHQWVYWAGPLIGGGLAGFIYEFIFISHTHEQIPSGDF
;
A
#
# COMPACT_ATOMS: atom_id res chain seq x y z
N ILE A 1 0.17 -7.39 -10.53
CA ILE A 1 -0.40 -6.17 -11.12
C ILE A 1 -1.67 -6.45 -11.94
N ILE A 2 -1.63 -7.13 -13.09
CA ILE A 2 -2.83 -7.36 -13.94
C ILE A 2 -4.00 -7.98 -13.15
N ALA A 3 -3.74 -9.05 -12.39
CA ALA A 3 -4.76 -9.69 -11.56
C ALA A 3 -5.33 -8.77 -10.47
N GLN A 4 -4.51 -7.86 -9.90
CA GLN A 4 -4.97 -6.90 -8.88
C GLN A 4 -5.85 -5.80 -9.51
N LEU A 5 -5.51 -5.34 -10.71
CA LEU A 5 -6.31 -4.36 -11.46
C LEU A 5 -7.67 -4.94 -11.87
N LEU A 6 -7.66 -6.18 -12.37
CA LEU A 6 -8.89 -6.91 -12.71
C LEU A 6 -9.74 -7.16 -11.47
N GLY A 7 -9.12 -7.59 -10.37
CA GLY A 7 -9.81 -7.80 -9.10
C GLY A 7 -10.45 -6.53 -8.55
N SER A 8 -9.73 -5.40 -8.59
CA SER A 8 -10.28 -4.11 -8.16
C SER A 8 -11.45 -3.64 -9.04
N THR A 9 -11.30 -3.76 -10.36
CA THR A 9 -12.38 -3.42 -11.31
C THR A 9 -13.62 -4.28 -11.07
N ALA A 10 -13.44 -5.60 -10.92
CA ALA A 10 -14.54 -6.53 -10.66
C ALA A 10 -15.23 -6.24 -9.31
N ALA A 11 -14.46 -5.93 -8.27
CA ALA A 11 -15.00 -5.55 -6.97
C ALA A 11 -15.82 -4.26 -7.04
N CYS A 12 -15.34 -3.24 -7.76
CA CYS A 12 -16.05 -1.97 -7.92
C CYS A 12 -17.34 -2.14 -8.73
N ALA A 13 -17.31 -2.92 -9.82
CA ALA A 13 -18.51 -3.24 -10.61
C ALA A 13 -19.56 -4.03 -9.80
N LEU A 14 -19.10 -5.00 -9.00
CA LEU A 14 -19.98 -5.74 -8.08
C LEU A 14 -20.58 -4.83 -7.01
N LEU A 15 -19.81 -3.87 -6.48
CA LEU A 15 -20.29 -2.92 -5.49
C LEU A 15 -21.36 -2.00 -6.09
N GLU A 16 -21.12 -1.44 -7.28
CA GLU A 16 -22.10 -0.61 -7.99
C GLU A 16 -23.39 -1.38 -8.25
N PHE A 17 -23.29 -2.63 -8.71
CA PHE A 17 -24.45 -3.50 -8.91
C PHE A 17 -25.21 -3.77 -7.59
N ALA A 18 -24.49 -4.15 -6.52
CA ALA A 18 -25.08 -4.48 -5.22
C ALA A 18 -25.70 -3.27 -4.50
N THR A 19 -25.18 -2.07 -4.77
CA THR A 19 -25.66 -0.81 -4.18
C THR A 19 -26.80 -0.16 -4.97
N GLY A 20 -27.24 -0.77 -6.08
CA GLY A 20 -28.31 -0.23 -6.92
C GLY A 20 -27.87 0.95 -7.79
N GLY A 21 -26.61 0.97 -8.22
CA GLY A 21 -26.05 2.00 -9.11
C GLY A 21 -25.44 3.20 -8.38
N MET A 22 -25.09 3.07 -7.09
CA MET A 22 -24.33 4.12 -6.42
C MET A 22 -22.90 4.13 -6.96
N SER A 23 -22.43 5.31 -7.36
CA SER A 23 -21.06 5.48 -7.86
C SER A 23 -20.04 5.05 -6.81
N THR A 24 -19.06 4.24 -7.22
CA THR A 24 -17.91 3.93 -6.38
C THR A 24 -17.08 5.19 -6.22
N GLY A 25 -16.99 5.73 -5.00
CA GLY A 25 -16.24 6.95 -4.72
C GLY A 25 -14.80 6.80 -5.21
N SER A 26 -14.41 7.57 -6.23
CA SER A 26 -13.03 7.61 -6.68
C SER A 26 -12.15 8.28 -5.63
N PHE A 27 -10.87 7.91 -5.60
CA PHE A 27 -9.91 8.57 -4.74
C PHE A 27 -9.76 10.02 -5.24
N ALA A 28 -10.11 10.97 -4.38
CA ALA A 28 -10.08 12.38 -4.68
C ALA A 28 -9.34 13.13 -3.57
N LEU A 29 -8.69 14.23 -3.95
CA LEU A 29 -8.08 15.14 -3.01
C LEU A 29 -9.16 15.95 -2.31
N SER A 30 -8.99 16.14 -1.01
CA SER A 30 -9.86 17.04 -0.24
C SER A 30 -9.67 18.50 -0.67
N GLU A 31 -10.72 19.32 -0.51
CA GLU A 31 -10.66 20.73 -0.85
C GLU A 31 -9.52 21.44 -0.11
N GLY A 32 -8.66 22.13 -0.85
CA GLY A 32 -7.49 22.85 -0.31
C GLY A 32 -6.21 22.02 -0.18
N VAL A 33 -6.24 20.71 -0.45
CA VAL A 33 -5.02 19.87 -0.50
C VAL A 33 -4.35 20.01 -1.86
N SER A 34 -3.07 20.40 -1.86
CA SER A 34 -2.29 20.47 -3.10
C SER A 34 -1.94 19.07 -3.60
N VAL A 35 -1.82 18.93 -4.93
CA VAL A 35 -1.42 17.68 -5.59
C VAL A 35 -0.07 17.17 -5.06
N TRP A 36 0.85 18.08 -4.77
CA TRP A 36 2.17 17.75 -4.23
C TRP A 36 2.11 17.27 -2.78
N ASN A 37 1.23 17.85 -1.95
CA ASN A 37 1.02 17.35 -0.60
C ASN A 37 0.46 15.93 -0.66
N ALA A 38 -0.56 15.69 -1.49
CA ALA A 38 -1.15 14.36 -1.66
C ALA A 38 -0.11 13.33 -2.13
N PHE A 39 0.78 13.73 -3.05
CA PHE A 39 1.88 12.90 -3.51
C PHE A 39 2.84 12.51 -2.40
N VAL A 40 3.27 13.47 -1.57
CA VAL A 40 4.15 13.17 -0.41
C VAL A 40 3.44 12.27 0.61
N PHE A 41 2.16 12.51 0.88
CA PHE A 41 1.36 11.68 1.78
C PHE A 41 1.30 10.22 1.30
N GLU A 42 0.96 9.99 0.03
CA GLU A 42 0.92 8.64 -0.56
C GLU A 42 2.29 7.94 -0.50
N ILE A 43 3.39 8.67 -0.75
CA ILE A 43 4.76 8.12 -0.59
C ILE A 43 5.00 7.64 0.83
N VAL A 44 4.75 8.49 1.83
CA VAL A 44 5.06 8.20 3.23
C VAL A 44 4.19 7.05 3.76
N MET A 45 2.90 7.04 3.41
CA MET A 45 1.99 5.97 3.82
C MET A 45 2.36 4.64 3.16
N THR A 46 2.62 4.61 1.86
CA THR A 46 3.06 3.37 1.18
C THR A 46 4.43 2.92 1.67
N PHE A 47 5.35 3.84 1.96
CA PHE A 47 6.62 3.51 2.58
C PHE A 47 6.43 2.77 3.89
N GLY A 48 5.61 3.31 4.81
CA GLY A 48 5.32 2.66 6.09
C GLY A 48 4.70 1.28 5.91
N LEU A 49 3.75 1.14 4.99
CA LEU A 49 3.11 -0.14 4.68
C LEU A 49 4.11 -1.17 4.16
N VAL A 50 4.90 -0.83 3.15
CA VAL A 50 5.85 -1.75 2.54
C VAL A 50 6.97 -2.07 3.52
N TYR A 51 7.44 -1.10 4.30
CA TYR A 51 8.41 -1.33 5.38
C TYR A 51 7.88 -2.33 6.41
N THR A 52 6.62 -2.20 6.87
CA THR A 52 6.00 -3.18 7.77
C THR A 52 5.90 -4.57 7.13
N VAL A 53 5.58 -4.66 5.84
CA VAL A 53 5.57 -5.93 5.10
C VAL A 53 6.96 -6.56 5.11
N TYR A 54 8.02 -5.79 4.82
CA TYR A 54 9.38 -6.30 4.84
C TYR A 54 9.77 -6.77 6.24
N ALA A 55 9.52 -5.95 7.27
CA ALA A 55 9.88 -6.23 8.66
C ALA A 55 9.17 -7.45 9.26
N THR A 56 7.91 -7.67 8.89
CA THR A 56 7.09 -8.71 9.51
C THR A 56 6.96 -9.97 8.66
N ALA A 57 6.92 -9.84 7.33
CA ALA A 57 6.64 -10.96 6.43
C ALA A 57 7.86 -11.43 5.63
N VAL A 58 8.80 -10.56 5.28
CA VAL A 58 9.92 -10.89 4.39
C VAL A 58 11.20 -11.22 5.14
N ASP A 59 11.50 -10.50 6.22
CA ASP A 59 12.76 -10.66 6.95
C ASP A 59 12.98 -12.12 7.41
N PRO A 60 14.09 -12.79 7.02
CA PRO A 60 14.40 -14.13 7.50
C PRO A 60 14.62 -14.20 9.02
N LYS A 61 14.95 -13.09 9.69
CA LYS A 61 15.07 -12.96 11.15
C LYS A 61 13.75 -12.65 11.84
N LYS A 62 12.61 -12.64 11.13
CA LYS A 62 11.30 -12.29 11.69
C LYS A 62 10.85 -13.14 12.88
N GLY A 63 11.34 -14.38 13.02
CA GLY A 63 10.92 -15.28 14.10
C GLY A 63 9.39 -15.35 14.21
N ASP A 64 8.86 -15.20 15.43
CA ASP A 64 7.42 -15.19 15.71
C ASP A 64 6.66 -13.99 15.11
N LEU A 65 7.35 -12.93 14.67
CA LEU A 65 6.72 -11.77 14.01
C LEU A 65 6.04 -12.17 12.69
N GLY A 66 6.50 -13.24 12.05
CA GLY A 66 5.87 -13.81 10.86
C GLY A 66 4.42 -14.25 11.08
N VAL A 67 4.07 -14.66 12.31
CA VAL A 67 2.71 -15.10 12.66
C VAL A 67 1.74 -13.93 12.75
N ILE A 68 2.22 -12.79 13.28
CA ILE A 68 1.40 -11.58 13.42
C ILE A 68 1.46 -10.65 12.20
N ALA A 69 2.25 -10.99 11.18
CA ALA A 69 2.44 -10.15 10.00
C ALA A 69 1.13 -9.70 9.31
N PRO A 70 0.12 -10.57 9.06
CA PRO A 70 -1.12 -10.12 8.44
C PRO A 70 -1.88 -9.09 9.27
N ILE A 71 -1.87 -9.25 10.60
CA ILE A 71 -2.52 -8.33 11.54
C ILE A 71 -1.77 -6.99 11.57
N ALA A 72 -0.44 -7.01 11.65
CA ALA A 72 0.38 -5.81 11.63
C ALA A 72 0.20 -5.00 10.34
N ILE A 73 0.16 -5.69 9.19
CA ILE A 73 -0.10 -5.07 7.88
C ILE A 73 -1.51 -4.46 7.86
N GLY A 74 -2.52 -5.16 8.38
CA GLY A 74 -3.87 -4.60 8.49
C GLY A 74 -3.95 -3.35 9.36
N PHE A 75 -3.27 -3.34 10.51
CA PHE A 75 -3.24 -2.19 11.40
C PHE A 75 -2.53 -0.97 10.80
N ILE A 76 -1.40 -1.16 10.11
CA ILE A 76 -0.71 -0.02 9.50
C ILE A 76 -1.53 0.58 8.34
N VAL A 77 -2.23 -0.26 7.55
CA VAL A 77 -3.19 0.21 6.54
C VAL A 77 -4.29 1.03 7.21
N GLY A 78 -4.91 0.52 8.28
CA GLY A 78 -5.96 1.22 9.00
C GLY A 78 -5.48 2.55 9.61
N ALA A 79 -4.31 2.56 10.24
CA ALA A 79 -3.71 3.77 10.80
C ALA A 79 -3.42 4.82 9.72
N ASN A 80 -2.91 4.40 8.56
CA ASN A 80 -2.67 5.30 7.43
C ASN A 80 -3.97 5.84 6.83
N ILE A 81 -5.05 5.05 6.78
CA ILE A 81 -6.37 5.52 6.36
C ILE A 81 -6.89 6.58 7.35
N LEU A 82 -6.71 6.38 8.66
CA LEU A 82 -7.11 7.37 9.66
C LEU A 82 -6.27 8.66 9.56
N ALA A 83 -4.99 8.55 9.24
CA ALA A 83 -4.08 9.69 9.14
C ALA A 83 -4.23 10.48 7.83
N GLY A 84 -4.31 9.78 6.69
CA GLY A 84 -4.27 10.36 5.34
C GLY A 84 -5.58 10.29 4.57
N GLY A 85 -6.56 9.49 5.03
CA GLY A 85 -7.81 9.25 4.30
C GLY A 85 -8.62 10.52 4.07
N ALA A 86 -8.66 11.41 5.05
CA ALA A 86 -9.35 12.71 4.91
C ALA A 86 -8.66 13.69 3.94
N PHE A 87 -7.41 13.43 3.55
CA PHE A 87 -6.63 14.32 2.68
C PHE A 87 -6.53 13.79 1.25
N THR A 88 -6.18 12.51 1.09
CA THR A 88 -5.90 11.88 -0.22
C THR A 88 -6.80 10.68 -0.53
N GLY A 89 -7.62 10.24 0.43
CA GLY A 89 -8.29 8.94 0.39
C GLY A 89 -7.40 7.77 0.83
N ALA A 90 -6.10 7.99 1.04
CA ALA A 90 -5.11 7.00 1.48
C ALA A 90 -5.14 5.73 0.62
N SER A 91 -4.86 5.87 -0.67
CA SER A 91 -4.92 4.76 -1.62
C SER A 91 -3.88 3.70 -1.28
N MET A 92 -2.63 4.13 -1.07
CA MET A 92 -1.45 3.31 -0.80
C MET A 92 -1.16 2.20 -1.83
N ASN A 93 -2.02 2.04 -2.84
CA ASN A 93 -2.02 0.95 -3.79
C ASN A 93 -2.67 1.38 -5.12
N PRO A 94 -1.90 1.42 -6.22
CA PRO A 94 -2.41 1.84 -7.52
C PRO A 94 -3.61 1.01 -7.99
N ALA A 95 -3.65 -0.28 -7.69
CA ALA A 95 -4.76 -1.14 -8.09
C ALA A 95 -6.07 -0.75 -7.41
N VAL A 96 -6.02 -0.34 -6.13
CA VAL A 96 -7.19 0.09 -5.37
C VAL A 96 -7.74 1.41 -5.90
N SER A 97 -6.87 2.34 -6.32
CA SER A 97 -7.31 3.59 -6.98
C SER A 97 -7.83 3.39 -8.41
N PHE A 98 -7.35 2.37 -9.12
CA PHE A 98 -7.68 2.13 -10.53
C PHE A 98 -9.12 1.67 -10.74
N GLY A 99 -9.61 0.70 -9.95
CA GLY A 99 -10.95 0.14 -10.11
C GLY A 99 -12.07 1.20 -10.03
N PRO A 100 -12.12 2.02 -8.97
CA PRO A 100 -13.12 3.09 -8.84
C PRO A 100 -13.00 4.13 -9.95
N SER A 101 -11.78 4.49 -10.36
CA SER A 101 -11.55 5.46 -11.44
C SER A 101 -12.06 4.95 -12.80
N LEU A 102 -11.89 3.66 -13.07
CA LEU A 102 -12.36 3.03 -14.31
C LEU A 102 -13.88 2.92 -14.36
N ILE A 103 -14.52 2.59 -13.23
CA ILE A 103 -15.97 2.46 -13.13
C ILE A 103 -16.68 3.82 -13.14
N SER A 104 -16.19 4.77 -12.33
CA SER A 104 -16.73 6.14 -12.25
C SER A 104 -16.27 7.07 -13.39
N TRP A 105 -15.44 6.58 -14.31
CA TRP A 105 -14.81 7.35 -15.39
C TRP A 105 -14.07 8.63 -14.94
N THR A 106 -13.59 8.66 -13.69
CA THR A 106 -12.93 9.82 -13.09
C THR A 106 -11.45 9.54 -12.90
N TRP A 107 -10.60 10.25 -13.66
CA TRP A 107 -9.13 10.04 -13.70
C TRP A 107 -8.32 11.21 -13.12
N THR A 108 -9.00 12.14 -12.45
CA THR A 108 -8.40 13.36 -11.94
C THR A 108 -7.29 13.05 -10.93
N HIS A 109 -6.09 13.57 -11.16
CA HIS A 109 -4.89 13.36 -10.31
C HIS A 109 -4.48 11.89 -10.10
N GLN A 110 -4.97 10.97 -10.92
CA GLN A 110 -4.71 9.53 -10.77
C GLN A 110 -3.22 9.19 -10.75
N TRP A 111 -2.41 9.94 -11.50
CA TRP A 111 -0.96 9.73 -11.56
C TRP A 111 -0.29 9.76 -10.17
N VAL A 112 -0.84 10.50 -9.21
CA VAL A 112 -0.32 10.60 -7.84
C VAL A 112 -0.42 9.25 -7.13
N TYR A 113 -1.53 8.54 -7.31
CA TYR A 113 -1.77 7.21 -6.73
C TYR A 113 -1.00 6.09 -7.43
N TRP A 114 -0.31 6.39 -8.53
CA TRP A 114 0.65 5.49 -9.16
C TRP A 114 2.07 5.83 -8.75
N ALA A 115 2.49 7.07 -9.00
CA ALA A 115 3.85 7.51 -8.73
C ALA A 115 4.18 7.47 -7.24
N GLY A 116 3.25 7.90 -6.37
CA GLY A 116 3.47 7.93 -4.92
C GLY A 116 3.74 6.54 -4.34
N PRO A 117 2.82 5.56 -4.52
CA PRO A 117 3.03 4.21 -4.03
C PRO A 117 4.24 3.49 -4.64
N LEU A 118 4.53 3.70 -5.93
CA LEU A 118 5.71 3.09 -6.57
C LEU A 118 7.02 3.62 -5.96
N ILE A 119 7.10 4.92 -5.71
CA ILE A 119 8.27 5.53 -5.07
C ILE A 119 8.37 5.13 -3.60
N GLY A 120 7.29 5.22 -2.84
CA GLY A 120 7.27 4.85 -1.42
C GLY A 120 7.62 3.39 -1.19
N GLY A 121 7.04 2.48 -2.00
CA GLY A 121 7.34 1.05 -1.94
C GLY A 121 8.76 0.72 -2.38
N GLY A 122 9.24 1.37 -3.46
CA GLY A 122 10.62 1.22 -3.91
C GLY A 122 11.64 1.68 -2.87
N LEU A 123 11.40 2.83 -2.22
CA LEU A 123 12.24 3.33 -1.14
C LEU A 123 12.25 2.40 0.07
N ALA A 124 11.09 1.88 0.47
CA ALA A 124 10.99 0.94 1.59
C ALA A 124 11.75 -0.36 1.31
N GLY A 125 11.58 -0.93 0.12
CA GLY A 125 12.32 -2.10 -0.32
C GLY A 125 13.83 -1.84 -0.34
N PHE A 126 14.26 -0.73 -0.94
CA PHE A 126 15.67 -0.34 -1.00
C PHE A 126 16.28 -0.17 0.41
N ILE A 127 15.60 0.56 1.31
CA ILE A 127 16.11 0.76 2.67
C ILE A 127 16.20 -0.55 3.44
N TYR A 128 15.16 -1.40 3.36
CA TYR A 128 15.16 -2.67 4.07
C TYR A 128 16.22 -3.62 3.53
N GLU A 129 16.33 -3.71 2.21
CA GLU A 129 17.25 -4.64 1.55
C GLU A 129 18.72 -4.27 1.78
N PHE A 130 19.06 -2.97 1.70
CA PHE A 130 20.43 -2.51 1.87
C PHE A 130 20.85 -2.34 3.34
N ILE A 131 19.95 -1.95 4.25
CA ILE A 131 20.32 -1.67 5.65
C ILE A 131 20.08 -2.89 6.55
N PHE A 132 18.96 -3.59 6.40
CA PHE A 132 18.56 -4.67 7.32
C PHE A 132 18.89 -6.07 6.80
N ILE A 133 18.79 -6.29 5.49
CA ILE A 133 19.13 -7.58 4.85
C ILE A 133 20.63 -7.67 4.49
N SER A 134 21.42 -6.61 4.71
CA SER A 134 22.89 -6.65 4.57
C SER A 134 23.45 -7.90 5.23
N HIS A 135 23.95 -8.81 4.37
CA HIS A 135 24.37 -10.18 4.67
C HIS A 135 25.21 -10.25 5.94
N THR A 136 24.56 -10.42 7.09
CA THR A 136 25.25 -11.03 8.23
C THR A 136 25.37 -12.49 7.84
N HIS A 137 26.53 -12.90 7.36
CA HIS A 137 26.94 -14.30 7.39
C HIS A 137 27.02 -14.74 8.86
N GLU A 138 25.89 -14.84 9.54
CA GLU A 138 25.81 -15.58 10.79
C GLU A 138 25.97 -17.04 10.42
N GLN A 139 27.13 -17.58 10.78
CA GLN A 139 27.40 -19.00 10.67
C GLN A 139 26.30 -19.75 11.44
N ILE A 140 25.68 -20.71 10.75
CA ILE A 140 24.79 -21.68 11.38
C ILE A 140 25.57 -22.28 12.56
N PRO A 141 25.05 -22.28 13.80
CA PRO A 141 25.71 -22.96 14.91
C PRO A 141 25.92 -24.41 14.48
N SER A 142 27.15 -24.78 14.18
CA SER A 142 27.55 -26.17 14.03
C SER A 142 27.38 -26.77 15.42
N GLY A 143 26.19 -27.33 15.67
CA GLY A 143 25.96 -28.15 16.84
C GLY A 143 27.04 -29.21 16.87
N ASP A 144 27.83 -29.20 17.94
CA ASP A 144 28.80 -30.24 18.23
C ASP A 144 28.08 -31.60 18.20
N PHE A 145 28.62 -32.51 17.38
CA PHE A 145 28.20 -33.90 17.26
C PHE A 145 28.35 -34.65 18.59
#